data_AF-A0A8T2PCJ1-F1
#
_entry.id   AF-A0A8T2PCJ1-F1
#
_cell.length_a   1.000
_cell.length_b   1.000
_cell.length_c   1.000
_cell.angle_alpha   90.00
_cell.angle_beta   90.00
_cell.angle_gamma   90.00
#
_symmetry.space_group_name_H-M   'P 1'
#
loop_
_entity.id
_entity.type
_entity.pdbx_description
1 polymer ?
#
loop_
_entity_poly.entity_id
_entity_poly.type
_entity_poly.pdbx_seq_one_letter_code
_entity_poly.pdbx_strand_id
1 'polypeptide(L)'
;MLLPRLTGSLYPRGHQYPYPKVGQINPTVKLYVVNLDGASHTTELLPPSSFEKSEYYIAMVKWATSQTVAVRWVNRSQNTSIFTLCDVDNGDCVKDEEPVFSKDGGRFFLTMPIKHGGQGGFHHLAMLSDQ
;
A
#
# COMPACT_ATOMS: atom_id res chain seq x y z
N MET A 1 -3.05 5.39 -23.13
CA MET A 1 -2.79 6.69 -23.79
C MET A 1 -1.77 6.50 -24.90
N LEU A 2 -1.88 7.25 -26.00
CA LEU A 2 -0.88 7.30 -27.08
C LEU A 2 0.00 8.54 -26.88
N LEU A 3 1.31 8.33 -26.77
CA LEU A 3 2.31 9.40 -26.77
C LEU A 3 2.82 9.61 -28.20
N PRO A 4 2.71 10.81 -28.78
CA PRO A 4 3.31 11.09 -30.08
C PRO A 4 4.84 11.02 -29.98
N ARG A 5 5.48 10.44 -30.99
CA ARG A 5 6.93 10.54 -31.23
C ARG A 5 7.13 11.19 -32.58
N LEU A 6 8.07 12.13 -32.66
CA LEU A 6 8.37 12.91 -33.87
C LEU A 6 9.81 12.69 -34.37
N THR A 7 10.61 11.88 -33.67
CA THR A 7 12.02 11.63 -33.96
C THR A 7 12.36 10.14 -33.77
N GLY A 8 13.54 9.72 -34.26
CA GLY A 8 14.11 8.39 -34.06
C GLY A 8 13.97 7.41 -35.25
N SER A 9 13.15 7.72 -36.25
CA SER A 9 13.09 7.00 -37.53
C SER A 9 12.50 7.89 -38.63
N LEU A 10 12.61 7.46 -39.89
CA LEU A 10 11.99 8.17 -41.04
C LEU A 10 10.46 8.25 -40.94
N TYR A 11 9.84 7.24 -40.34
CA TYR A 11 8.41 7.19 -40.02
C TYR A 11 8.22 6.87 -38.54
N PRO A 12 8.25 7.88 -37.65
CA PRO A 12 8.05 7.69 -36.22
C PRO A 12 6.67 7.09 -35.93
N ARG A 13 6.62 6.16 -34.97
CA ARG A 13 5.37 5.60 -34.44
C ARG A 13 5.17 6.06 -33.01
N GLY A 14 3.94 6.48 -32.67
CA GLY A 14 3.58 6.81 -31.29
C GLY A 14 3.69 5.59 -30.36
N HIS A 15 3.94 5.84 -29.08
CA HIS A 15 4.04 4.80 -28.06
C HIS A 15 2.75 4.72 -27.26
N GLN A 16 2.12 3.55 -27.21
CA GLN A 16 0.90 3.32 -26.43
C GLN A 16 1.24 2.65 -25.10
N TYR A 17 0.75 3.21 -24.00
CA TYR A 17 0.91 2.67 -22.66
C TYR A 17 -0.39 2.76 -21.84
N PRO A 18 -0.61 1.90 -20.83
CA PRO A 18 -1.74 2.02 -19.92
C PRO A 18 -1.68 3.34 -19.14
N TYR A 19 -2.75 4.13 -19.20
CA TYR A 19 -2.90 5.37 -18.44
C TYR A 19 -4.40 5.60 -18.20
N PRO A 20 -4.91 5.28 -17.00
CA PRO A 20 -6.30 5.50 -16.66
C PRO A 20 -6.54 7.00 -16.45
N LYS A 21 -7.44 7.58 -17.26
CA LYS A 21 -8.02 8.91 -16.99
C LYS A 21 -9.11 8.81 -15.91
N VAL A 22 -9.61 9.96 -15.47
CA VAL A 22 -10.75 10.06 -14.53
C VAL A 22 -11.90 9.13 -14.98
N GLY A 23 -12.38 8.30 -14.05
CA GLY A 23 -13.46 7.33 -14.27
C GLY A 23 -13.09 6.05 -15.02
N GLN A 24 -11.88 5.91 -15.58
CA GLN A 24 -11.46 4.69 -16.29
C GLN A 24 -11.07 3.57 -15.31
N ILE A 25 -11.01 2.32 -15.79
CA ILE A 25 -10.63 1.15 -14.98
C ILE A 25 -9.18 1.32 -14.48
N ASN A 26 -8.97 1.13 -13.18
CA ASN A 26 -7.65 1.21 -12.55
C ASN A 26 -6.83 -0.09 -12.77
N PRO A 27 -5.49 -0.04 -12.64
CA PRO A 27 -4.69 -1.25 -12.57
C PRO A 27 -5.03 -2.06 -11.31
N THR A 28 -5.28 -3.36 -11.47
CA THR A 28 -5.34 -4.30 -10.34
C THR A 28 -3.92 -4.56 -9.82
N VAL A 29 -3.75 -4.50 -8.50
CA VAL A 29 -2.46 -4.77 -7.84
C VAL A 29 -2.60 -5.98 -6.90
N LYS A 30 -1.49 -6.69 -6.71
CA LYS A 30 -1.33 -7.78 -5.75
C LYS A 30 0.05 -7.65 -5.11
N LEU A 31 0.19 -8.07 -3.86
CA LEU A 31 1.46 -8.03 -3.13
C LEU A 31 1.95 -9.44 -2.87
N TYR A 32 3.22 -9.69 -3.23
CA TYR A 32 3.86 -10.99 -3.07
C TYR A 32 5.16 -10.83 -2.28
N VAL A 33 5.45 -11.81 -1.43
CA VAL A 33 6.75 -11.99 -0.77
C VAL A 33 7.38 -13.28 -1.29
N VAL A 34 8.70 -13.25 -1.52
CA VAL A 34 9.48 -14.40 -1.99
C VAL A 34 10.66 -14.63 -1.05
N ASN A 35 10.96 -15.89 -0.74
CA ASN A 35 12.19 -16.23 -0.03
C ASN A 35 13.37 -16.26 -1.03
N LEU A 36 14.53 -15.73 -0.59
CA LEU A 36 15.77 -15.68 -1.38
C LEU A 36 16.68 -16.90 -1.17
N ASP A 37 16.42 -17.73 -0.15
CA ASP A 37 17.25 -18.86 0.28
C ASP A 37 17.12 -20.12 -0.63
N GLY A 38 16.78 -19.93 -1.91
CA GLY A 38 16.67 -20.98 -2.93
C GLY A 38 15.39 -21.80 -2.90
N ALA A 39 14.67 -21.84 -1.77
CA ALA A 39 13.29 -22.35 -1.72
C ALA A 39 12.33 -21.30 -2.28
N SER A 40 11.92 -21.46 -3.55
CA SER A 40 11.07 -20.50 -4.29
C SER A 40 9.59 -20.51 -3.83
N HIS A 41 9.33 -20.44 -2.52
CA HIS A 41 7.98 -20.17 -2.01
C HIS A 41 7.63 -18.70 -2.27
N THR A 42 6.41 -18.46 -2.77
CA THR A 42 5.88 -17.13 -3.05
C THR A 42 4.53 -17.00 -2.35
N THR A 43 4.48 -16.15 -1.33
CA THR A 43 3.29 -15.91 -0.51
C THR A 43 2.57 -14.67 -1.03
N GLU A 44 1.26 -14.76 -1.28
CA GLU A 44 0.43 -13.58 -1.57
C GLU A 44 -0.05 -12.94 -0.26
N LEU A 45 0.24 -11.66 -0.05
CA LEU A 45 -0.29 -10.92 1.09
C LEU A 45 -1.68 -10.36 0.72
N LEU A 46 -2.71 -10.85 1.40
CA LEU A 46 -4.09 -10.57 1.04
C LEU A 46 -4.54 -9.17 1.54
N PRO A 47 -5.40 -8.47 0.78
CA PRO A 47 -6.02 -7.24 1.25
C PRO A 47 -6.99 -7.51 2.41
N PRO A 48 -7.31 -6.51 3.25
CA PRO A 48 -8.39 -6.61 4.23
C PRO A 48 -9.70 -7.05 3.58
N SER A 49 -10.49 -7.88 4.27
CA SER A 49 -11.76 -8.42 3.76
C SER A 49 -12.75 -7.36 3.26
N SER A 50 -12.75 -6.16 3.85
CA SER A 50 -13.52 -5.00 3.38
C SER A 50 -13.14 -4.51 1.97
N PHE A 51 -11.91 -4.77 1.52
CA PHE A 51 -11.38 -4.35 0.22
C PHE A 51 -11.25 -5.50 -0.79
N GLU A 52 -11.41 -6.77 -0.38
CA GLU A 52 -11.27 -7.97 -1.23
C GLU A 52 -12.07 -7.89 -2.55
N LYS A 53 -13.27 -7.29 -2.51
CA LYS A 53 -14.18 -7.13 -3.66
C LYS A 53 -14.31 -5.69 -4.16
N SER A 54 -13.40 -4.81 -3.76
CA SER A 54 -13.41 -3.37 -4.07
C SER A 54 -12.15 -2.96 -4.83
N GLU A 55 -12.21 -1.83 -5.53
CA GLU A 55 -11.00 -1.22 -6.10
C GLU A 55 -10.21 -0.49 -5.00
N TYR A 56 -8.93 -0.84 -4.86
CA TYR A 56 -7.99 -0.26 -3.91
C TYR A 56 -6.61 -0.01 -4.55
N TYR A 57 -5.78 0.75 -3.85
CA TYR A 57 -4.37 0.95 -4.11
C TYR A 57 -3.56 0.47 -2.90
N ILE A 58 -2.33 0.03 -3.14
CA ILE A 58 -1.33 -0.14 -2.08
C ILE A 58 -0.49 1.14 -2.06
N ALA A 59 -0.64 1.93 -1.01
CA ALA A 59 -0.02 3.25 -0.88
C ALA A 59 1.35 3.22 -0.19
N MET A 60 1.61 2.20 0.64
CA MET A 60 2.88 2.01 1.34
C MET A 60 3.10 0.53 1.64
N VAL A 61 4.34 0.07 1.51
CA VAL A 61 4.82 -1.24 1.98
C VAL A 61 6.14 -1.01 2.72
N LYS A 62 6.30 -1.60 3.90
CA LYS A 62 7.53 -1.47 4.72
C LYS A 62 7.74 -2.72 5.55
N TRP A 63 8.99 -3.18 5.67
CA TRP A 63 9.34 -4.22 6.63
C TRP A 63 9.27 -3.67 8.07
N ALA A 64 8.51 -4.35 8.92
CA ALA A 64 8.39 -4.06 10.35
C ALA A 64 9.46 -4.85 11.13
N THR A 65 9.57 -6.15 10.83
CA THR A 65 10.62 -7.06 11.30
C THR A 65 11.16 -7.87 10.11
N SER A 66 11.92 -8.95 10.34
CA SER A 66 12.27 -9.92 9.30
C SER A 66 11.12 -10.85 8.88
N GLN A 67 10.07 -10.96 9.71
CA GLN A 67 8.92 -11.86 9.48
C GLN A 67 7.59 -11.11 9.25
N THR A 68 7.56 -9.80 9.50
CA THR A 68 6.34 -9.00 9.39
C THR A 68 6.50 -7.78 8.48
N VAL A 69 5.51 -7.59 7.59
CA VAL A 69 5.43 -6.50 6.62
C VAL A 69 4.22 -5.64 6.93
N ALA A 70 4.47 -4.34 7.07
CA ALA A 70 3.47 -3.29 7.11
C ALA A 70 2.96 -2.96 5.70
N VAL A 71 1.64 -2.95 5.52
CA VAL A 71 0.99 -2.59 4.25
C VAL A 71 -0.11 -1.57 4.49
N ARG A 72 -0.14 -0.50 3.69
CA ARG A 72 -1.22 0.49 3.68
C ARG A 72 -2.07 0.36 2.42
N TRP A 73 -3.33 0.00 2.60
CA TRP A 73 -4.35 -0.15 1.60
C TRP A 73 -5.25 1.10 1.60
N VAL A 74 -5.51 1.67 0.42
CA VAL A 74 -6.35 2.87 0.28
C VAL A 74 -7.42 2.60 -0.75
N ASN A 75 -8.69 2.89 -0.46
CA ASN A 75 -9.77 2.67 -1.42
C ASN A 75 -9.67 3.61 -2.63
N ARG A 76 -10.34 3.26 -3.75
CA ARG A 76 -10.32 4.06 -4.99
C ARG A 76 -10.68 5.53 -4.80
N SER A 77 -11.61 5.84 -3.90
CA SER A 77 -12.06 7.20 -3.53
C SER A 77 -11.11 7.95 -2.58
N GLN A 78 -10.06 7.31 -2.06
CA GLN A 78 -9.04 7.89 -1.19
C GLN A 78 -9.60 8.54 0.10
N ASN A 79 -10.74 8.05 0.59
CA ASN A 79 -11.37 8.48 1.83
C ASN A 79 -11.34 7.41 2.93
N THR A 80 -10.84 6.21 2.63
CA THR A 80 -10.60 5.14 3.61
C THR A 80 -9.21 4.58 3.41
N SER A 81 -8.38 4.72 4.44
CA SER A 81 -7.09 4.04 4.61
C SER A 81 -7.29 2.89 5.60
N ILE A 82 -6.75 1.73 5.28
CA ILE A 82 -6.62 0.60 6.20
C ILE A 82 -5.17 0.17 6.16
N PHE A 83 -4.59 -0.10 7.31
CA PHE A 83 -3.27 -0.67 7.38
C PHE A 83 -3.34 -2.08 7.98
N THR A 84 -2.35 -2.89 7.64
CA THR A 84 -2.20 -4.24 8.14
C THR A 84 -0.76 -4.55 8.47
N LEU A 85 -0.58 -5.35 9.52
CA LEU A 85 0.62 -6.13 9.75
C LEU A 85 0.40 -7.52 9.16
N CYS A 86 1.22 -7.88 8.17
CA CYS A 86 1.15 -9.16 7.48
C CYS A 86 2.35 -10.04 7.85
N ASP A 87 2.09 -11.28 8.22
CA ASP A 87 3.10 -12.33 8.39
C ASP A 87 3.53 -12.87 7.01
N VAL A 88 4.84 -13.03 6.78
CA VAL A 88 5.37 -13.41 5.46
C VAL A 88 5.36 -14.90 5.18
N ASP A 89 5.36 -15.73 6.22
CA ASP A 89 5.39 -17.19 6.10
C ASP A 89 3.98 -17.71 5.80
N ASN A 90 2.97 -17.16 6.49
CA ASN A 90 1.56 -17.58 6.34
C ASN A 90 0.74 -16.68 5.40
N GLY A 91 1.16 -15.43 5.15
CA GLY A 91 0.42 -14.46 4.34
C GLY A 91 -0.80 -13.85 5.04
N ASP A 92 -1.00 -14.15 6.32
CA ASP A 92 -2.10 -13.63 7.13
C ASP A 92 -1.84 -12.17 7.53
N CYS A 93 -2.88 -11.33 7.49
CA CYS A 93 -2.79 -9.88 7.63
C CYS A 93 -3.75 -9.37 8.70
N VAL A 94 -3.22 -9.07 9.88
CA VAL A 94 -3.97 -8.48 10.99
C VAL A 94 -4.16 -6.98 10.73
N LYS A 95 -5.39 -6.48 10.94
CA LYS A 95 -5.72 -5.06 10.75
C LYS A 95 -5.17 -4.23 11.91
N ASP A 96 -4.43 -3.18 11.57
CA ASP A 96 -3.79 -2.27 12.53
C ASP A 96 -3.82 -0.82 12.02
N GLU A 97 -3.69 0.19 12.89
CA GLU A 97 -3.77 1.60 12.51
C GLU A 97 -2.40 2.22 12.20
N GLU A 98 -1.87 1.92 11.00
CA GLU A 98 -0.91 2.71 10.17
C GLU A 98 0.67 2.70 10.31
N PRO A 99 1.34 2.05 11.30
CA PRO A 99 2.69 2.22 11.93
C PRO A 99 3.99 2.87 11.34
N VAL A 100 4.81 3.39 12.29
CA VAL A 100 6.31 3.38 12.32
C VAL A 100 6.83 2.65 13.57
N PHE A 101 7.45 1.48 13.40
CA PHE A 101 7.79 0.52 14.48
C PHE A 101 8.96 0.88 15.38
N SER A 102 8.84 0.49 16.65
CA SER A 102 9.98 0.19 17.53
C SER A 102 10.68 -1.13 17.14
N LYS A 103 11.91 -1.35 17.60
CA LYS A 103 12.73 -2.53 17.20
C LYS A 103 12.13 -3.89 17.57
N ASP A 104 11.27 -3.90 18.57
CA ASP A 104 10.54 -5.03 19.14
C ASP A 104 9.12 -5.18 18.54
N GLY A 105 8.70 -4.30 17.63
CA GLY A 105 7.41 -4.35 16.94
C GLY A 105 6.17 -3.95 17.77
N GLY A 106 6.22 -4.09 19.10
CA GLY A 106 5.06 -3.89 19.99
C GLY A 106 4.56 -2.45 20.20
N ARG A 107 5.25 -1.44 19.64
CA ARG A 107 4.78 -0.04 19.64
C ARG A 107 5.10 0.64 18.33
N PHE A 108 4.31 1.65 17.98
CA PHE A 108 4.55 2.41 16.77
C PHE A 108 4.05 3.86 16.82
N PHE A 109 4.62 4.69 15.95
CA PHE A 109 4.38 6.13 15.86
C PHE A 109 3.90 6.57 14.48
N LEU A 110 3.03 7.59 14.41
CA LEU A 110 2.40 7.98 13.15
C LEU A 110 2.03 9.45 13.03
N THR A 111 2.13 9.97 11.81
CA THR A 111 1.64 11.31 11.44
C THR A 111 0.18 11.24 10.98
N MET A 112 -0.77 11.40 11.89
CA MET A 112 -2.22 11.37 11.60
C MET A 112 -2.92 12.70 11.98
N PRO A 113 -4.02 13.08 11.31
CA PRO A 113 -4.74 14.32 11.62
C PRO A 113 -5.51 14.21 12.93
N ILE A 114 -5.06 14.90 13.98
CA ILE A 114 -5.75 14.99 15.28
C ILE A 114 -6.49 16.32 15.37
N LYS A 115 -7.75 16.30 15.84
CA LYS A 115 -8.58 17.50 16.01
C LYS A 115 -7.99 18.42 17.08
N HIS A 116 -7.67 19.66 16.72
CA HIS A 116 -7.10 20.67 17.61
C HIS A 116 -8.18 21.68 18.02
N GLY A 117 -9.19 21.18 18.74
CA GLY A 117 -10.36 21.96 19.14
C GLY A 117 -11.18 22.45 17.93
N GLY A 118 -11.51 23.74 17.91
CA GLY A 118 -12.34 24.36 16.86
C GLY A 118 -11.61 24.72 15.56
N GLN A 119 -10.28 24.57 15.49
CA GLN A 119 -9.48 25.02 14.33
C GLN A 119 -9.21 23.91 13.29
N GLY A 120 -9.98 22.82 13.33
CA GLY A 120 -9.82 21.67 12.43
C GLY A 120 -8.84 20.62 12.97
N GLY A 121 -8.23 19.86 12.07
CA GLY A 121 -7.27 18.81 12.40
C GLY A 121 -5.90 19.06 11.78
N PHE A 122 -4.84 18.74 12.54
CA PHE A 122 -3.45 18.92 12.13
C PHE A 122 -2.71 17.59 12.25
N HIS A 123 -1.74 17.35 11.37
CA HIS A 123 -0.92 16.14 11.43
C HIS A 123 0.01 16.19 12.66
N HIS A 124 -0.22 15.28 13.60
CA HIS A 124 0.56 15.12 14.81
C HIS A 124 1.14 13.71 14.89
N LEU A 125 2.22 13.54 15.67
CA LEU A 125 2.74 12.23 16.02
C LEU A 125 1.82 11.57 17.07
N ALA A 126 1.06 10.58 16.66
CA ALA A 126 0.35 9.65 17.53
C ALA A 126 1.26 8.45 17.88
N MET A 127 1.07 7.88 19.07
CA MET A 127 1.66 6.61 19.48
C MET A 127 0.52 5.62 19.69
N LEU A 128 0.70 4.41 19.18
CA LEU A 128 -0.26 3.31 19.25
C LEU A 128 0.51 2.04 19.63
N SER A 129 -0.20 1.09 20.24
CA SER A 129 0.34 -0.16 20.74
C SER A 129 -0.69 -1.27 20.58
N ASP A 130 -0.23 -2.45 20.21
CA ASP A 130 -1.02 -3.68 20.31
C ASP A 130 -1.42 -3.93 21.77
N GLN A 131 -2.62 -4.48 22.02
CA GLN A 131 -3.24 -4.55 23.36
C GLN A 131 -3.60 -5.96 23.80
#